data_AF-S7N1R8-F1
#
_entry.id   AF-S7N1R8-F1
#
_cell.length_a   1.000
_cell.length_b   1.000
_cell.length_c   1.000
_cell.angle_alpha   90.00
_cell.angle_beta   90.00
_cell.angle_gamma   90.00
#
_symmetry.space_group_name_H-M   'P 1'
#
loop_
_entity.id
_entity.type
_entity.pdbx_description
1 polymer ?
#
loop_
_entity_poly.entity_id
_entity_poly.type
_entity_poly.pdbx_seq_one_letter_code
_entity_poly.pdbx_strand_id
1 'polypeptide(L)'
;MLIDVRNTWEIIECGKIPGSVNIPLNEVGEALQMNPEDFKEKYNEIKPSKSDSLMFSCAAGMRSKKALDIAISLGFTRSQHYAGGWKEWSTYEHSEKKQGN
;
A
#
# COMPACT_ATOMS: atom_id res chain seq x y z
N MET A 1 7.64 -2.82 3.71
CA MET A 1 6.29 -2.32 4.07
C MET A 1 5.35 -2.45 2.89
N LEU A 2 4.13 -2.94 3.10
CA LEU A 2 3.08 -2.97 2.08
C LEU A 2 2.13 -1.78 2.26
N ILE A 3 1.97 -0.96 1.24
CA ILE A 3 1.17 0.27 1.25
C ILE A 3 0.01 0.11 0.26
N ASP A 4 -1.23 0.13 0.77
CA ASP A 4 -2.44 0.13 -0.05
C ASP A 4 -2.88 1.56 -0.33
N VAL A 5 -2.78 1.97 -1.60
CA VAL A 5 -3.06 3.34 -2.06
C VAL A 5 -4.50 3.55 -2.55
N ARG A 6 -5.40 2.61 -2.24
CA ARG A 6 -6.83 2.79 -2.42
C ARG A 6 -7.38 3.89 -1.49
N ASN A 7 -8.54 4.41 -1.84
CA ASN A 7 -9.27 5.29 -0.93
C ASN A 7 -9.73 4.49 0.29
N THR A 8 -9.79 5.13 1.45
CA THR A 8 -10.15 4.47 2.71
C THR A 8 -11.53 3.79 2.67
N TRP A 9 -12.50 4.36 1.94
CA TRP A 9 -13.81 3.72 1.77
C TRP A 9 -13.71 2.37 1.04
N GLU A 10 -12.82 2.20 0.06
CA GLU A 10 -12.62 0.91 -0.63
C GLU A 10 -12.07 -0.16 0.33
N ILE A 11 -11.28 0.28 1.32
CA ILE A 11 -10.72 -0.59 2.36
C ILE A 11 -11.79 -1.03 3.35
N ILE A 12 -12.67 -0.10 3.76
CA ILE A 12 -13.78 -0.37 4.68
C ILE A 12 -14.76 -1.35 4.04
N GLU A 13 -15.12 -1.14 2.76
CA GLU A 13 -16.11 -1.95 2.05
C GLU A 13 -15.59 -3.32 1.64
N CYS A 14 -14.40 -3.38 1.04
CA CYS A 14 -13.89 -4.62 0.44
C CYS A 14 -12.86 -5.33 1.32
N GLY A 15 -12.33 -4.68 2.35
CA GLY A 15 -11.18 -5.16 3.11
C GLY A 15 -9.84 -4.74 2.50
N LYS A 16 -8.75 -5.15 3.19
CA LYS A 16 -7.37 -4.87 2.81
C LYS A 16 -6.50 -6.11 2.86
N ILE A 17 -5.36 -6.05 2.17
CA ILE A 17 -4.36 -7.11 2.22
C ILE A 17 -3.82 -7.16 3.67
N PRO A 18 -3.75 -8.32 4.33
CA PRO A 18 -3.19 -8.44 5.67
C PRO A 18 -1.79 -7.83 5.74
N GLY A 19 -1.53 -7.07 6.81
CA GLY A 19 -0.27 -6.35 7.00
C GLY A 19 -0.07 -5.13 6.10
N SER A 20 -1.06 -4.73 5.30
CA SER A 20 -1.00 -3.47 4.54
C SER A 20 -1.42 -2.26 5.38
N VAL A 21 -0.75 -1.14 5.10
CA VAL A 21 -1.04 0.19 5.64
C VAL A 21 -1.80 0.97 4.57
N ASN A 22 -2.93 1.58 4.93
CA ASN A 22 -3.67 2.41 3.97
C ASN A 22 -3.09 3.82 3.93
N ILE A 23 -2.53 4.21 2.80
CA ILE A 23 -2.06 5.58 2.52
C ILE A 23 -2.60 5.95 1.14
N PRO A 24 -3.74 6.67 1.05
CA PRO A 24 -4.35 7.04 -0.22
C PRO A 24 -3.36 7.70 -1.18
N LEU A 25 -3.49 7.45 -2.49
CA LEU A 25 -2.51 7.92 -3.50
C LEU A 25 -2.19 9.42 -3.39
N ASN A 26 -3.19 10.26 -3.12
CA ASN A 26 -3.03 11.70 -2.98
C ASN A 26 -2.19 12.10 -1.76
N GLU A 27 -2.05 11.22 -0.77
CA GLU A 27 -1.31 11.47 0.47
C GLU A 27 0.10 10.88 0.44
N VAL A 28 0.41 9.97 -0.49
CA VAL A 28 1.70 9.25 -0.55
C VAL A 28 2.90 10.20 -0.56
N GLY A 29 2.83 11.27 -1.37
CA GLY A 29 3.94 12.22 -1.49
C GLY A 29 4.25 12.95 -0.17
N GLU A 30 3.21 13.36 0.54
CA GLU A 30 3.31 14.01 1.86
C GLU A 30 3.74 13.01 2.93
N ALA A 31 3.10 11.84 2.98
CA ALA A 31 3.38 10.78 3.94
C ALA A 31 4.86 10.35 3.92
N LEU A 32 5.44 10.21 2.74
CA LEU A 32 6.84 9.81 2.59
C LEU A 32 7.83 10.92 2.98
N GLN A 33 7.39 12.17 3.12
CA GLN A 33 8.21 13.34 3.47
C GLN A 33 7.99 13.85 4.89
N MET A 34 6.83 13.59 5.51
CA MET A 34 6.48 14.07 6.85
C MET A 34 7.40 13.52 7.94
N ASN A 35 7.43 14.11 9.14
CA ASN A 35 8.30 13.61 10.18
C ASN A 35 7.85 12.20 10.67
N PRO A 36 8.72 11.39 11.30
CA PRO A 36 8.36 10.05 11.76
C PRO A 36 7.25 10.00 12.81
N GLU A 37 7.09 11.05 13.62
CA GLU A 37 6.10 11.13 14.69
C GLU A 37 4.69 11.32 14.12
N ASP A 38 4.51 12.29 13.22
CA ASP A 38 3.27 12.56 12.49
C ASP A 38 2.84 11.33 11.68
N PHE A 39 3.81 10.66 11.03
CA PHE A 39 3.53 9.45 10.27
C PHE A 39 2.97 8.34 11.18
N LYS A 40 3.57 8.17 12.36
CA LYS A 40 3.13 7.17 13.33
C LYS A 40 1.77 7.52 13.92
N GLU A 41 1.51 8.78 14.21
CA GLU A 41 0.20 9.22 14.69
C GLU A 41 -0.89 9.01 13.64
N LYS A 42 -0.62 9.39 12.38
CA LYS A 42 -1.61 9.36 11.30
C LYS A 42 -1.90 7.96 10.77
N TYR A 43 -0.87 7.13 10.58
CA TYR A 43 -0.99 5.80 9.96
C TYR A 43 -0.85 4.64 10.93
N ASN A 44 -0.60 4.93 12.22
CA ASN A 44 -0.34 3.94 13.28
C ASN A 44 0.80 2.98 12.94
N GLU A 45 1.81 3.47 12.22
CA GLU A 45 2.91 2.67 11.67
C GLU A 45 4.24 3.41 11.71
N ILE A 46 5.34 2.67 11.65
CA ILE A 46 6.68 3.28 11.68
C ILE A 46 7.01 3.82 10.29
N LYS A 47 7.37 5.11 10.19
CA LYS A 47 7.79 5.72 8.92
C LYS A 47 8.94 4.91 8.30
N PRO A 48 8.85 4.48 7.03
CA PRO A 48 9.94 3.77 6.38
C PRO A 48 11.13 4.70 6.09
N SER A 49 12.33 4.15 6.23
CA SER A 49 13.58 4.75 5.77
C SER A 49 13.74 4.60 4.25
N LYS A 50 14.63 5.40 3.66
CA LYS A 50 14.93 5.34 2.21
C LYS A 50 15.53 3.99 1.77
N SER A 51 16.17 3.28 2.69
CA SER A 51 16.74 1.94 2.46
C SER A 51 15.72 0.81 2.60
N ASP A 52 14.52 1.08 3.13
CA ASP A 52 13.50 0.05 3.30
C ASP A 52 12.85 -0.33 1.98
N SER A 53 12.40 -1.58 1.89
CA SER A 53 11.63 -2.03 0.73
C SER A 53 10.17 -1.62 0.88
N LEU A 54 9.66 -0.89 -0.10
CA LEU A 54 8.26 -0.51 -0.21
C LEU A 54 7.57 -1.31 -1.30
N MET A 55 6.38 -1.81 -1.01
CA MET A 55 5.51 -2.45 -1.99
C MET A 55 4.19 -1.69 -2.03
N PHE A 56 3.84 -1.13 -3.18
CA PHE A 56 2.57 -0.42 -3.36
C PHE A 56 1.51 -1.34 -3.98
N SER A 57 0.30 -1.34 -3.43
CA SER A 57 -0.86 -2.04 -3.97
C SER A 57 -2.01 -1.07 -4.15
N CYS A 58 -2.91 -1.36 -5.10
CA CYS A 58 -4.18 -0.65 -5.23
C CYS A 58 -5.25 -1.59 -5.76
N ALA A 59 -6.38 -1.11 -6.28
CA ALA A 59 -7.41 -1.99 -6.83
C ALA A 59 -6.95 -2.84 -8.04
N ALA A 60 -6.18 -2.25 -8.97
CA ALA A 60 -5.87 -2.85 -10.29
C ALA A 60 -4.53 -2.37 -10.88
N GLY A 61 -3.53 -2.09 -10.05
CA GLY A 61 -2.18 -1.71 -10.49
C GLY A 61 -1.95 -0.25 -10.93
N MET A 62 -2.97 0.47 -11.41
CA MET A 62 -2.77 1.82 -11.97
C MET A 62 -2.31 2.85 -10.93
N ARG A 63 -3.00 2.92 -9.78
CA ARG A 63 -2.64 3.86 -8.71
C ARG A 63 -1.34 3.47 -8.01
N SER A 64 -1.06 2.17 -7.86
CA SER A 64 0.17 1.70 -7.22
C SER A 64 1.41 2.00 -8.07
N LYS A 65 1.28 1.98 -9.40
CA LYS A 65 2.34 2.46 -10.31
C LYS A 65 2.65 3.95 -10.11
N LYS A 66 1.61 4.81 -10.01
CA LYS A 66 1.81 6.24 -9.72
C LYS A 66 2.48 6.46 -8.35
N ALA A 67 2.08 5.71 -7.34
CA ALA A 67 2.70 5.77 -6.01
C ALA A 67 4.18 5.34 -6.04
N LEU A 68 4.51 4.32 -6.82
CA LEU A 68 5.89 3.90 -7.07
C LEU A 68 6.72 5.04 -7.69
N ASP A 69 6.21 5.69 -8.75
CA ASP A 69 6.90 6.79 -9.40
C ASP A 69 7.18 7.95 -8.42
N ILE A 70 6.20 8.29 -7.58
CA ILE A 70 6.35 9.28 -6.51
C ILE A 70 7.44 8.84 -5.52
N ALA A 71 7.40 7.60 -5.02
CA ALA A 71 8.36 7.10 -4.05
C ALA A 71 9.80 7.09 -4.59
N ILE A 72 9.99 6.68 -5.85
CA ILE A 72 11.29 6.72 -6.53
C ILE A 72 11.79 8.15 -6.63
N SER A 73 10.94 9.11 -7.02
CA SER A 73 11.32 10.54 -7.12
C SER A 73 11.79 11.12 -5.77
N LEU A 74 11.30 10.56 -4.66
CA LEU A 74 11.69 10.91 -3.31
C LEU A 74 12.90 10.11 -2.79
N GLY A 75 13.50 9.23 -3.59
CA GLY A 75 14.69 8.46 -3.22
C GLY A 75 14.42 7.14 -2.51
N PHE A 76 13.18 6.65 -2.48
CA PHE A 76 12.88 5.27 -2.05
C PHE A 76 13.12 4.30 -3.21
N THR A 77 14.39 4.03 -3.51
CA THR A 77 14.81 3.26 -4.70
C THR A 77 14.43 1.79 -4.65
N ARG A 78 14.21 1.23 -3.45
CA ARG A 78 13.75 -0.16 -3.23
C ARG A 78 12.22 -0.29 -3.21
N SER A 79 11.55 0.54 -4.01
CA SER A 79 10.11 0.53 -4.17
C SER A 79 9.69 -0.36 -5.33
N GLN A 80 8.58 -1.07 -5.16
CA GLN A 80 7.94 -1.89 -6.18
C GLN A 80 6.42 -1.66 -6.12
N HIS A 81 5.71 -2.09 -7.17
CA HIS A 81 4.26 -2.09 -7.14
C HIS A 81 3.71 -3.45 -7.55
N TYR A 82 2.62 -3.85 -6.90
CA TYR A 82 1.88 -5.04 -7.25
C TYR A 82 0.86 -4.71 -8.34
N ALA A 83 1.07 -5.28 -9.54
CA ALA A 83 0.28 -4.98 -10.73
C ALA A 83 -1.14 -5.57 -10.66
N GLY A 84 -1.29 -6.77 -10.09
CA GLY A 84 -2.60 -7.43 -9.92
C GLY A 84 -3.54 -6.70 -8.95
N GLY A 85 -2.95 -6.04 -7.95
CA GLY A 85 -3.70 -5.29 -6.94
C GLY A 85 -4.67 -6.14 -6.13
N TRP A 86 -5.58 -5.48 -5.44
CA TRP A 86 -6.64 -6.11 -4.63
C TRP A 86 -7.50 -7.08 -5.45
N LYS A 87 -7.82 -6.74 -6.70
CA LYS A 87 -8.64 -7.60 -7.57
C LYS A 87 -8.03 -8.98 -7.74
N GLU A 88 -6.74 -9.05 -8.08
CA GLU A 88 -6.06 -10.33 -8.22
C GLU A 88 -5.91 -11.02 -6.86
N TRP A 89 -5.45 -10.31 -5.84
CA TRP A 89 -5.23 -10.87 -4.49
C TRP A 89 -6.50 -11.51 -3.92
N SER A 90 -7.63 -10.82 -4.03
CA SER A 90 -8.91 -11.31 -3.52
C SER A 90 -9.35 -12.62 -4.19
N THR A 91 -8.93 -12.92 -5.42
CA THR A 91 -9.26 -14.22 -6.04
C THR A 91 -8.58 -15.39 -5.34
N TYR A 92 -7.36 -15.20 -4.84
CA TYR A 92 -6.60 -16.25 -4.16
C TYR A 92 -7.12 -16.52 -2.75
N GLU A 93 -7.45 -15.48 -1.99
CA GLU A 93 -8.04 -15.65 -0.65
C GLU A 93 -9.36 -16.40 -0.64
N HIS A 94 -10.21 -16.16 -1.65
CA HIS A 94 -11.47 -16.87 -1.78
C HIS A 94 -11.29 -18.30 -2.31
N SER A 95 -10.12 -18.61 -2.89
CA SER A 95 -9.79 -19.98 -3.32
C SER A 95 -9.29 -20.84 -2.15
N GLU A 96 -8.50 -20.26 -1.23
CA GLU A 96 -7.95 -20.96 -0.06
C GLU A 96 -9.05 -21.30 0.97
N LYS A 97 -10.06 -20.43 1.12
CA LYS A 97 -11.23 -20.69 2.00
C LYS A 97 -12.13 -21.86 1.55
N LYS A 98 -11.95 -22.40 0.34
CA LYS A 98 -12.74 -23.54 -0.17
C LYS A 98 -12.08 -24.91 0.03
N GLN A 99 -10.83 -24.98 0.50
CA GLN A 99 -10.12 -26.25 0.70
C GLN A 99 -10.04 -26.72 2.16
N GLY A 100 -10.65 -26.00 3.10
CA GLY A 100 -10.80 -26.43 4.49
C GLY A 100 -12.26 -26.67 4.85
N ASN A 101 -12.84 -27.78 4.38
CA ASN A 101 -14.10 -28.32 4.89
C ASN A 101 -14.09 -29.85 4.76
#